data_AF-A0A1Y4NQM0-F1
#
_entry.id   AF-A0A1Y4NQM0-F1
#
_cell.length_a   1.000
_cell.length_b   1.000
_cell.length_c   1.000
_cell.angle_alpha   90.00
_cell.angle_beta   90.00
_cell.angle_gamma   90.00
#
_symmetry.space_group_name_H-M   'P 1'
#
loop_
_entity.id
_entity.type
_entity.pdbx_description
1 polymer ?
#
loop_
_entity_poly.entity_id
_entity_poly.type
_entity_poly.pdbx_seq_one_letter_code
_entity_poly.pdbx_strand_id
1 'polypeptide(L)'
;MKPKYIAGFFAFLLLILLLLAAGYQMSYRAVMDRQAARSEEHAPVSESISAEGEAVKEENPDAVEGYYICELHGFVVVYLGNRTTIYELTEIPTDELPDDVAAEVKAGKYAASEGELYAFLENYSS
;
A
#
# COMPACT_ATOMS: atom_id res chain seq x y z
N MET A 1 -15.48 43.47 -15.12
CA MET A 1 -16.46 42.42 -15.48
C MET A 1 -17.78 42.72 -14.79
N LYS A 2 -18.93 42.62 -15.47
CA LYS A 2 -20.23 43.01 -14.90
C LYS A 2 -20.57 42.05 -13.73
N PRO A 3 -20.87 42.53 -12.50
CA PRO A 3 -21.02 41.69 -11.30
C PRO A 3 -22.18 40.68 -11.38
N LYS A 4 -23.03 40.84 -12.39
CA LYS A 4 -24.18 39.97 -12.70
C LYS A 4 -23.78 38.53 -13.05
N TYR A 5 -22.59 38.33 -13.63
CA TYR A 5 -22.11 36.98 -14.03
C TYR A 5 -21.34 36.27 -12.90
N ILE A 6 -20.85 37.02 -11.91
CA ILE A 6 -20.10 36.50 -10.77
C ILE A 6 -21.03 35.68 -9.87
N ALA A 7 -22.23 36.18 -9.60
CA ALA A 7 -23.24 35.46 -8.82
C ALA A 7 -23.65 34.12 -9.48
N GLY A 8 -23.81 34.09 -10.80
CA GLY A 8 -24.12 32.86 -11.54
C GLY A 8 -22.97 31.85 -11.54
N PHE A 9 -21.72 32.33 -11.65
CA PHE A 9 -20.53 31.48 -11.57
C PHE A 9 -20.39 30.82 -10.19
N PHE A 10 -20.62 31.57 -9.11
CA PHE A 10 -20.61 31.01 -7.76
C PHE A 10 -21.74 29.99 -7.55
N ALA A 11 -22.94 30.26 -8.06
CA ALA A 11 -24.06 29.31 -7.97
C ALA A 11 -23.76 27.99 -8.72
N PHE A 12 -23.13 28.08 -9.90
CA PHE A 12 -22.71 26.92 -10.67
C PHE A 12 -21.59 26.13 -9.99
N LEU A 13 -20.60 26.82 -9.41
CA LEU A 13 -19.51 26.20 -8.67
C LEU A 13 -20.02 25.49 -7.41
N LEU A 14 -20.96 26.10 -6.69
CA LEU A 14 -21.62 25.49 -5.53
C LEU A 14 -22.39 24.23 -5.92
N LEU A 15 -23.08 24.25 -7.07
CA LEU A 15 -23.78 23.08 -7.61
C LEU A 15 -22.82 21.94 -7.95
N ILE A 16 -21.66 22.23 -8.54
CA ILE A 16 -20.61 21.23 -8.80
C ILE A 16 -20.07 20.64 -7.50
N LEU A 17 -19.80 21.47 -6.49
CA LEU A 17 -19.34 21.00 -5.17
C LEU A 17 -20.38 20.10 -4.49
N LEU A 18 -21.67 20.43 -4.59
CA LEU A 18 -22.76 19.59 -4.09
C LEU A 18 -22.83 18.25 -4.83
N LEU A 19 -22.64 18.23 -6.15
CA LEU A 19 -22.60 17.00 -6.93
C LEU A 19 -21.38 16.14 -6.59
N LEU A 20 -20.21 16.75 -6.38
CA LEU A 20 -19.01 16.04 -5.92
C LEU A 20 -19.21 15.43 -4.53
N ALA A 21 -19.80 16.19 -3.60
CA ALA A 21 -20.11 15.70 -2.26
C ALA A 21 -21.15 14.56 -2.28
N ALA A 22 -22.19 14.68 -3.10
CA ALA A 22 -23.20 13.63 -3.28
C ALA A 22 -22.63 12.37 -3.96
N GLY A 23 -21.79 12.54 -4.98
CA GLY A 23 -21.06 11.44 -5.62
C GLY A 23 -20.11 10.73 -4.67
N TYR A 24 -19.40 11.50 -3.83
CA TYR A 24 -18.55 10.96 -2.77
C TYR A 24 -19.37 10.18 -1.75
N GLN A 25 -20.50 10.71 -1.28
CA GLN A 25 -21.42 10.00 -0.36
C GLN A 25 -21.99 8.71 -0.97
N MET A 26 -22.33 8.71 -2.26
CA MET A 26 -22.88 7.52 -2.93
C MET A 26 -21.82 6.41 -3.04
N SER A 27 -20.57 6.76 -3.34
CA SER A 27 -19.43 5.83 -3.29
C SER A 27 -19.15 5.34 -1.86
N TYR A 28 -19.26 6.24 -0.88
CA TYR A 28 -19.10 5.89 0.53
C TYR A 28 -20.17 4.92 1.03
N ARG A 29 -21.44 5.08 0.62
CA ARG A 29 -22.52 4.17 1.05
C ARG A 29 -22.31 2.73 0.58
N ALA A 30 -21.77 2.52 -0.63
CA ALA A 30 -21.48 1.18 -1.13
C ALA A 30 -20.34 0.47 -0.37
N VAL A 31 -19.38 1.23 0.17
CA VAL A 31 -18.31 0.72 1.03
C VAL A 31 -18.75 0.63 2.50
N MET A 32 -19.59 1.56 2.95
CA MET A 32 -20.13 1.59 4.30
C MET A 32 -21.20 0.53 4.54
N ASP A 33 -21.97 0.06 3.56
CA ASP A 33 -22.87 -1.10 3.77
C ASP A 33 -22.07 -2.40 4.02
N ARG A 34 -20.83 -2.49 3.51
CA ARG A 34 -19.91 -3.60 3.85
C ARG A 34 -19.28 -3.44 5.24
N GLN A 35 -19.16 -2.21 5.75
CA GLN A 35 -18.61 -1.94 7.08
C GLN A 35 -19.69 -1.85 8.18
N ALA A 36 -20.91 -1.41 7.88
CA ALA A 36 -22.03 -1.34 8.82
C ALA A 36 -22.50 -2.74 9.26
N ALA A 37 -22.37 -3.74 8.38
CA ALA A 37 -22.53 -5.15 8.77
C ALA A 37 -21.40 -5.66 9.69
N ARG A 38 -20.27 -4.93 9.81
CA ARG A 38 -19.14 -5.22 10.70
C ARG A 38 -19.11 -4.32 11.95
N SER A 39 -19.77 -3.17 11.91
CA SER A 39 -19.74 -2.15 12.96
C SER A 39 -20.75 -2.35 14.10
N GLU A 40 -21.59 -3.38 14.08
CA GLU A 40 -22.32 -3.78 15.29
C GLU A 40 -21.47 -4.60 16.28
N GLU A 41 -20.25 -5.05 15.91
CA GLU A 41 -19.44 -5.90 16.80
C GLU A 41 -18.29 -5.20 17.54
N HIS A 42 -17.86 -3.99 17.14
CA HIS A 42 -16.71 -3.35 17.81
C HIS A 42 -16.93 -1.85 18.04
N ALA A 43 -17.52 -1.56 19.19
CA ALA A 43 -17.48 -0.25 19.84
C ALA A 43 -16.03 0.11 20.25
N PRO A 44 -15.67 1.40 20.29
CA PRO A 44 -14.29 1.87 20.19
C PRO A 44 -13.58 1.87 21.55
N VAL A 45 -12.40 1.27 21.64
CA VAL A 45 -11.41 1.59 22.68
C VAL A 45 -10.34 2.46 22.05
N SER A 46 -10.47 3.75 22.32
CA SER A 46 -9.40 4.72 22.22
C SER A 46 -8.43 4.46 23.35
N GLU A 47 -7.21 3.99 23.06
CA GLU A 47 -6.06 4.30 23.90
C GLU A 47 -4.74 4.22 23.11
N SER A 48 -4.05 5.36 23.09
CA SER A 48 -2.63 5.60 22.82
C SER A 48 -1.90 4.73 21.79
N ILE A 49 -1.57 5.34 20.66
CA ILE A 49 -0.54 4.89 19.73
C ILE A 49 0.82 4.99 20.46
N SER A 50 1.29 3.88 21.02
CA SER A 50 2.71 3.65 21.25
C SER A 50 3.29 3.10 19.96
N ALA A 51 4.30 3.78 19.43
CA ALA A 51 5.02 3.36 18.23
C ALA A 51 5.87 2.13 18.55
N GLU A 52 5.28 0.94 18.42
CA GLU A 52 6.00 -0.32 18.28
C GLU A 52 5.57 -0.93 16.95
N GLY A 53 6.57 -1.20 16.10
CA GLY A 53 6.37 -1.75 14.77
C GLY A 53 5.84 -3.17 14.85
N GLU A 54 4.52 -3.30 14.93
CA GLU A 54 3.83 -4.52 14.55
C GLU A 54 3.40 -4.34 13.10
N ALA A 55 4.17 -4.95 12.18
CA ALA A 55 3.73 -5.16 10.82
C ALA A 55 2.41 -5.91 10.88
N VAL A 56 1.31 -5.19 10.65
CA VAL A 56 -0.03 -5.77 10.53
C VAL A 56 0.06 -6.82 9.43
N LYS A 57 0.14 -8.08 9.82
CA LYS A 57 -0.11 -9.21 8.94
C LYS A 57 -1.59 -9.14 8.64
N GLU A 58 -1.94 -8.29 7.69
CA GLU A 58 -3.29 -8.16 7.19
C GLU A 58 -3.65 -9.53 6.63
N GLU A 59 -4.44 -10.28 7.39
CA GLU A 59 -4.96 -11.59 6.99
C GLU A 59 -5.95 -11.39 5.85
N ASN A 60 -5.42 -11.06 4.69
CA ASN A 60 -6.17 -10.93 3.46
C ASN A 60 -6.27 -12.34 2.84
N PRO A 61 -7.47 -12.93 2.73
CA PRO A 61 -7.65 -14.26 2.15
C PRO A 61 -7.26 -14.35 0.66
N ASP A 62 -7.04 -13.21 0.00
CA ASP A 62 -6.48 -13.13 -1.36
C ASP A 62 -4.97 -12.79 -1.37
N ALA A 63 -4.29 -12.80 -0.21
CA ALA A 63 -2.85 -12.59 -0.16
C ALA A 63 -2.13 -13.75 -0.87
N VAL A 64 -1.49 -13.43 -1.98
CA VAL A 64 -0.50 -14.32 -2.59
C VAL A 64 0.59 -14.53 -1.54
N GLU A 65 0.78 -15.78 -1.11
CA GLU A 65 1.81 -16.14 -0.14
C GLU A 65 3.22 -15.94 -0.74
N GLY A 66 4.20 -15.69 0.13
CA GLY A 66 5.60 -15.50 -0.26
C GLY A 66 6.01 -14.04 -0.50
N TYR A 67 7.25 -13.88 -0.97
CA TYR A 67 7.95 -12.61 -1.11
C TYR A 67 8.58 -12.51 -2.49
N TYR A 68 8.77 -11.28 -2.96
CA TYR A 68 9.48 -10.98 -4.20
C TYR A 68 10.63 -10.05 -3.95
N ILE A 69 11.82 -10.47 -4.35
CA ILE A 69 13.07 -9.73 -4.24
C ILE A 69 13.34 -9.07 -5.59
N CYS A 70 13.31 -7.75 -5.60
CA CYS A 70 13.35 -6.92 -6.81
C CYS A 70 14.38 -5.80 -6.67
N GLU A 71 14.71 -5.14 -7.78
CA GLU A 71 15.49 -3.91 -7.77
C GLU A 71 14.56 -2.70 -7.71
N LEU A 72 14.86 -1.73 -6.83
CA LEU A 72 14.27 -0.41 -6.84
C LEU A 72 15.38 0.64 -6.65
N HIS A 73 15.57 1.49 -7.65
CA HIS A 73 16.59 2.55 -7.64
C HIS A 73 18.01 2.04 -7.36
N GLY A 74 18.38 0.89 -7.91
CA GLY A 74 19.71 0.28 -7.72
C GLY A 74 19.90 -0.43 -6.38
N PHE A 75 18.87 -0.55 -5.54
CA PHE A 75 18.92 -1.31 -4.28
C PHE A 75 17.98 -2.50 -4.33
N VAL A 76 18.32 -3.54 -3.57
CA VAL A 76 17.45 -4.69 -3.38
C VAL A 76 16.27 -4.30 -2.48
N VAL A 77 15.05 -4.60 -2.93
CA VAL A 77 13.80 -4.34 -2.20
C VAL A 77 12.94 -5.58 -2.19
N VAL A 78 12.32 -5.85 -1.05
CA VAL A 78 11.44 -6.98 -0.85
C VAL A 78 9.99 -6.52 -0.88
N TYR A 79 9.19 -7.14 -1.73
CA TYR A 79 7.75 -6.96 -1.82
C TYR A 79 7.02 -8.16 -1.21
N LEU A 80 5.83 -7.93 -0.67
CA LEU A 80 4.87 -8.99 -0.37
C LEU A 80 4.41 -9.68 -1.68
N GLY A 81 3.76 -10.85 -1.57
CA GLY A 81 3.34 -11.63 -2.74
C GLY A 81 2.42 -10.90 -3.75
N ASN A 82 1.79 -9.79 -3.34
CA ASN A 82 1.03 -8.89 -4.22
C ASN A 82 1.93 -8.02 -5.14
N ARG A 83 3.27 -8.11 -5.01
CA ARG A 83 4.29 -7.34 -5.76
C ARG A 83 4.12 -5.82 -5.74
N THR A 84 3.33 -5.30 -4.81
CA THR A 84 2.95 -3.88 -4.75
C THR A 84 3.29 -3.29 -3.39
N THR A 85 2.99 -4.02 -2.31
CA THR A 85 3.33 -3.62 -0.96
C THR A 85 4.79 -3.96 -0.69
N ILE A 86 5.58 -2.95 -0.36
CA ILE A 86 6.96 -3.14 0.10
C ILE A 86 6.90 -3.77 1.49
N TYR A 87 7.56 -4.91 1.64
CA TYR A 87 7.80 -5.56 2.92
C TYR A 87 9.02 -4.96 3.59
N GLU A 88 10.14 -4.86 2.87
CA GLU A 88 11.41 -4.39 3.41
C GLU A 88 12.24 -3.64 2.35
N LEU A 89 12.84 -2.54 2.76
CA LEU A 89 13.85 -1.80 2.00
C LEU A 89 15.21 -2.21 2.54
N THR A 90 16.08 -2.75 1.69
CA THR A 90 17.43 -3.13 2.10
C THR A 90 18.43 -2.09 1.62
N GLU A 91 19.57 -2.00 2.30
CA GLU A 91 20.70 -1.16 1.88
C GLU A 91 21.66 -1.88 0.93
N ILE A 92 21.29 -3.08 0.47
CA ILE A 92 22.12 -3.92 -0.40
C ILE A 92 22.10 -3.34 -1.84
N PRO A 93 23.24 -2.86 -2.36
CA PRO A 93 23.32 -2.36 -3.71
C PRO A 93 23.20 -3.51 -4.73
N THR A 94 22.41 -3.32 -5.78
CA THR A 94 22.19 -4.37 -6.81
C THR A 94 23.43 -4.58 -7.69
N ASP A 95 24.34 -3.61 -7.74
CA ASP A 95 25.62 -3.68 -8.45
C ASP A 95 26.72 -4.43 -7.68
N GLU A 96 26.54 -4.65 -6.36
CA GLU A 96 27.43 -5.49 -5.55
C GLU A 96 27.06 -6.97 -5.59
N LEU A 97 25.90 -7.30 -6.17
CA LEU A 97 25.48 -8.68 -6.37
C LEU A 97 26.24 -9.32 -7.55
N PRO A 98 26.51 -10.64 -7.49
CA PRO A 98 26.95 -11.42 -8.64
C PRO A 98 26.01 -11.24 -9.84
N ASP A 99 26.56 -11.22 -11.07
CA ASP A 99 25.80 -10.92 -12.30
C ASP A 99 24.55 -11.80 -12.49
N ASP A 100 24.66 -13.08 -12.15
CA ASP A 100 23.57 -14.05 -12.19
C ASP A 100 22.46 -13.71 -11.18
N VAL A 101 22.85 -13.38 -9.96
CA VAL A 101 21.93 -13.00 -8.88
C VAL A 101 21.27 -11.65 -9.16
N ALA A 102 22.03 -10.67 -9.64
CA ALA A 102 21.50 -9.37 -10.04
C ALA A 102 20.45 -9.52 -11.16
N ALA A 103 20.66 -10.43 -12.11
CA ALA A 103 19.70 -10.74 -13.15
C ALA A 103 18.42 -11.38 -12.59
N GLU A 104 18.53 -12.29 -11.62
CA GLU A 104 17.38 -12.88 -10.92
C GLU A 104 16.56 -11.84 -10.15
N VAL A 105 17.24 -10.94 -9.42
CA VAL A 105 16.60 -9.84 -8.69
C VAL A 105 15.89 -8.89 -9.66
N LYS A 106 16.51 -8.54 -10.79
CA LYS A 106 15.86 -7.72 -11.83
C LYS A 106 14.67 -8.42 -12.50
N ALA A 107 14.68 -9.74 -12.57
CA ALA A 107 13.54 -10.53 -13.04
C ALA A 107 12.42 -10.66 -11.99
N GLY A 108 12.68 -10.28 -10.74
CA GLY A 108 11.76 -10.43 -9.61
C GLY A 108 11.79 -11.84 -9.04
N LYS A 109 12.86 -12.15 -8.31
CA LYS A 109 13.09 -13.45 -7.66
C LYS A 109 12.01 -13.73 -6.61
N TYR A 110 11.41 -14.91 -6.65
CA TYR A 110 10.42 -15.34 -5.67
C TYR A 110 11.08 -16.07 -4.50
N ALA A 111 10.60 -15.81 -3.28
CA ALA A 111 10.91 -16.58 -2.09
C ALA A 111 9.61 -17.06 -1.45
N ALA A 112 9.48 -18.37 -1.21
CA ALA A 112 8.24 -18.96 -0.75
C ALA A 112 7.96 -18.69 0.75
N SER A 113 9.00 -18.35 1.52
CA SER A 113 8.92 -18.15 2.96
C SER A 113 9.90 -17.09 3.45
N GLU A 114 9.66 -16.57 4.66
CA GLU A 114 10.59 -15.66 5.33
C GLU A 114 11.97 -16.29 5.52
N GLY A 115 12.04 -17.59 5.83
CA GLY A 115 13.33 -18.28 5.99
C GLY A 115 14.16 -18.30 4.71
N GLU A 116 13.53 -18.53 3.56
CA GLU A 116 14.21 -18.48 2.25
C GLU A 116 14.62 -17.05 1.88
N LEU A 117 13.76 -16.08 2.17
CA LEU A 117 14.06 -14.66 2.00
C LEU A 117 15.29 -14.25 2.80
N TYR A 118 15.30 -14.51 4.11
CA TYR A 118 16.41 -14.09 4.97
C TYR A 118 17.68 -14.88 4.69
N ALA A 119 17.59 -16.17 4.34
CA ALA A 119 18.75 -16.95 3.90
C ALA A 119 19.38 -16.36 2.63
N PHE A 120 18.59 -15.77 1.73
CA PHE A 120 19.12 -15.04 0.58
C PHE A 120 19.80 -13.74 1.02
N LEU A 121 19.13 -12.92 1.83
CA LEU A 121 19.64 -11.61 2.26
C LEU A 121 20.91 -11.72 3.10
N GLU A 122 21.04 -12.73 3.95
CA GLU A 122 22.21 -12.96 4.81
C GLU A 122 23.51 -13.10 4.01
N ASN A 123 23.45 -13.66 2.79
CA ASN A 123 24.64 -13.80 1.94
C ASN A 123 25.19 -12.45 1.41
N TYR A 124 24.38 -11.39 1.46
CA TYR A 124 24.69 -10.09 0.85
C TYR A 124 24.50 -8.91 1.81
N SER A 125 24.06 -9.17 3.05
CA SER A 125 23.99 -8.22 4.15
C SER A 125 25.32 -8.27 4.93
N SER A 126 26.31 -7.53 4.47
CA SER A 126 27.66 -7.49 5.07
C SER A 126 28.15 -6.09 5.38
#